data_AF-A0A510GJ35-F1
#
_entry.id   AF-A0A510GJ35-F1
#
_cell.length_a   1.000
_cell.length_b   1.000
_cell.length_c   1.000
_cell.angle_alpha   90.00
_cell.angle_beta   90.00
_cell.angle_gamma   90.00
#
_symmetry.space_group_name_H-M   'P 1'
#
loop_
_entity.id
_entity.type
_entity.pdbx_description
1 polymer ?
#
loop_
_entity_poly.entity_id
_entity_poly.type
_entity_poly.pdbx_seq_one_letter_code
_entity_poly.pdbx_strand_id
1 'polypeptide(L)'
;MLLLENITVYRNINRDELNDSLACSAKNLDRSKGYIVRKAIKYYLQEMQEDMEDAKIALQRINAPDFKTYTTDEVREWLKKKNV
;
A
#
# COMPACT_ATOMS: atom_id res chain seq x y z
N MET A 1 -17.67 19.60 11.62
CA MET A 1 -16.32 20.04 12.00
C MET A 1 -15.55 18.81 12.51
N LEU A 2 -15.12 17.92 11.60
CA LEU A 2 -14.39 16.68 11.92
C LEU A 2 -13.32 16.40 10.84
N LEU A 3 -12.58 17.42 10.42
CA LEU A 3 -11.53 17.29 9.40
C LEU A 3 -10.12 17.50 9.96
N LEU A 4 -9.95 17.48 11.29
CA LEU A 4 -8.67 17.82 11.93
C LEU A 4 -8.26 16.88 13.05
N GLU A 5 -8.72 15.62 13.04
CA GLU A 5 -7.95 14.57 13.70
C GLU A 5 -6.82 14.17 12.74
N ASN A 6 -5.82 15.06 12.69
CA ASN A 6 -4.56 14.88 12.00
C ASN A 6 -4.05 13.47 12.30
N ILE A 7 -4.07 12.64 11.25
CA ILE A 7 -3.37 11.37 11.14
C ILE A 7 -1.89 11.68 11.36
N THR A 8 -1.49 11.73 12.60
CA THR A 8 -0.10 11.74 13.00
C THR A 8 0.14 10.46 13.74
N VAL A 9 0.12 9.38 12.95
CA VAL A 9 0.79 8.13 13.32
C VAL A 9 2.29 8.46 13.30
N TYR A 10 2.76 9.16 14.32
CA TYR A 10 4.18 9.20 14.64
C TYR A 10 4.52 7.80 15.10
N ARG A 11 4.88 6.93 14.15
CA ARG A 11 5.65 5.74 14.47
C ARG A 11 6.89 6.28 15.18
N ASN A 12 7.03 5.99 16.48
CA ASN A 12 8.25 6.26 17.22
C ASN A 12 9.34 5.39 16.59
N ILE A 13 9.94 5.87 15.50
CA ILE A 13 11.03 5.16 14.84
C ILE A 13 12.24 5.36 15.74
N ASN A 14 12.72 4.27 16.31
CA ASN A 14 14.00 4.26 17.00
C ASN A 14 15.09 4.67 15.99
N ARG A 15 15.67 5.85 16.18
CA ARG A 15 16.65 6.43 15.24
C ARG A 15 17.89 5.57 15.10
N ASP A 16 18.32 4.93 16.18
CA ASP A 16 19.52 4.11 16.19
C ASP A 16 19.29 2.82 15.41
N GLU A 17 18.17 2.14 15.66
CA GLU A 17 17.76 0.94 14.93
C GLU A 17 17.57 1.22 13.42
N LEU A 18 16.94 2.34 13.07
CA LEU A 18 16.81 2.75 11.67
C LEU A 18 18.17 3.00 11.03
N ASN A 19 19.07 3.68 11.73
CA ASN A 19 20.40 3.99 11.21
C ASN A 19 21.25 2.72 11.01
N ASP A 20 21.16 1.76 11.93
CA ASP A 20 21.86 0.48 11.84
C ASP A 20 21.33 -0.38 10.69
N SER A 21 20.01 -0.45 10.55
CA SER A 21 19.36 -1.13 9.43
C SER A 21 19.76 -0.50 8.08
N LEU A 22 19.72 0.83 7.97
CA LEU A 22 20.16 1.55 6.77
C LEU A 22 21.64 1.32 6.47
N ALA A 23 22.50 1.27 7.49
CA ALA A 23 23.92 1.00 7.32
C ALA A 23 24.17 -0.43 6.83
N CYS A 24 23.43 -1.41 7.35
CA CYS A 24 23.48 -2.79 6.88
C CYS A 24 23.04 -2.90 5.41
N SER A 25 21.90 -2.32 5.05
CA SER A 25 21.42 -2.30 3.66
C SER A 25 22.38 -1.56 2.72
N ALA A 26 22.95 -0.44 3.16
CA ALA A 26 23.94 0.31 2.39
C ALA A 26 25.17 -0.53 2.02
N LYS A 27 25.69 -1.29 2.99
CA LYS A 27 26.81 -2.22 2.77
C LYS A 27 26.43 -3.34 1.80
N ASN A 28 25.27 -3.97 2.01
CA ASN A 28 24.84 -5.11 1.19
C ASN A 28 24.55 -4.74 -0.27
N LEU A 29 24.04 -3.53 -0.50
CA LEU A 29 23.68 -3.05 -1.84
C LEU A 29 24.81 -2.31 -2.55
N ASP A 30 25.94 -2.07 -1.88
CA ASP A 30 27.01 -1.16 -2.33
C ASP A 30 26.46 0.22 -2.77
N ARG A 31 25.63 0.81 -1.88
CA ARG A 31 24.96 2.10 -2.09
C ARG A 31 25.00 2.96 -0.84
N SER A 32 24.91 4.28 -1.03
CA SER A 32 24.82 5.20 0.11
C SER A 32 23.46 5.09 0.83
N LYS A 33 23.46 5.33 2.15
CA LYS A 33 22.22 5.44 2.94
C LYS A 33 21.23 6.45 2.31
N GLY A 34 21.73 7.59 1.84
CA GLY A 34 20.92 8.61 1.17
C GLY A 34 20.28 8.13 -0.13
N TYR A 35 20.97 7.27 -0.91
CA TYR A 35 20.37 6.65 -2.10
C TYR A 35 19.19 5.75 -1.72
N ILE A 36 19.36 4.93 -0.68
CA ILE A 36 18.31 4.01 -0.19
C ILE A 36 17.10 4.81 0.29
N VAL A 37 17.30 5.83 1.12
CA VAL A 37 16.20 6.69 1.61
C VAL A 37 15.44 7.35 0.46
N ARG A 38 16.14 7.92 -0.53
CA ARG A 38 15.48 8.53 -1.70
C ARG A 38 14.67 7.52 -2.51
N LYS A 39 15.17 6.29 -2.67
CA LYS A 39 14.44 5.23 -3.37
C LYS A 39 13.23 4.75 -2.58
N ALA A 40 13.36 4.56 -1.27
CA ALA A 40 12.25 4.21 -0.40
C ALA A 40 11.12 5.25 -0.47
N ILE A 41 11.45 6.55 -0.39
CA ILE A 41 10.47 7.64 -0.53
C ILE A 41 9.82 7.59 -1.92
N LYS A 42 10.61 7.42 -2.99
CA LYS A 42 10.08 7.34 -4.35
C LYS A 42 9.08 6.19 -4.50
N TYR A 43 9.44 4.99 -4.04
CA TYR A 43 8.57 3.82 -4.15
C TYR A 43 7.30 3.99 -3.33
N TYR A 44 7.40 4.49 -2.10
CA TYR A 44 6.23 4.77 -1.27
C TYR A 44 5.24 5.72 -1.96
N LEU A 45 5.73 6.81 -2.54
CA LEU A 45 4.88 7.76 -3.27
C LEU A 45 4.25 7.13 -4.54
N GLN A 46 5.00 6.27 -5.22
CA GLN A 46 4.51 5.56 -6.39
C GLN A 46 3.40 4.55 -6.03
N GLU A 47 3.61 3.74 -5.00
CA GLU A 47 2.61 2.79 -4.48
C GLU A 47 1.33 3.52 -4.06
N MET A 48 1.45 4.63 -3.34
CA MET A 48 0.28 5.45 -2.99
C MET A 48 -0.51 5.95 -4.21
N GLN A 49 0.19 6.27 -5.30
CA GLN A 49 -0.45 6.74 -6.52
C GLN A 49 -1.14 5.59 -7.26
N GLU A 50 -0.51 4.42 -7.30
CA GLU A 50 -1.07 3.19 -7.88
C GLU A 50 -2.33 2.75 -7.12
N ASP A 51 -2.27 2.70 -5.78
CA ASP A 51 -3.40 2.38 -4.91
C ASP A 51 -4.59 3.33 -5.14
N MET A 52 -4.31 4.62 -5.32
CA MET A 52 -5.34 5.63 -5.58
C MET A 52 -6.02 5.43 -6.94
N GLU A 53 -5.25 5.11 -7.98
CA GLU A 53 -5.83 4.86 -9.31
C GLU A 53 -6.61 3.54 -9.34
N ASP A 54 -6.12 2.49 -8.67
CA ASP A 54 -6.84 1.22 -8.51
C ASP A 54 -8.17 1.41 -7.77
N ALA A 55 -8.16 2.18 -6.67
CA ALA A 55 -9.38 2.51 -5.94
C ALA A 55 -10.38 3.29 -6.80
N LYS A 56 -9.90 4.22 -7.63
CA LYS A 56 -10.73 4.99 -8.55
C LYS A 56 -11.33 4.11 -9.65
N ILE A 57 -10.56 3.18 -10.21
CA ILE A 57 -11.07 2.19 -11.19
C ILE A 57 -12.12 1.28 -10.54
N ALA A 58 -11.86 0.79 -9.32
CA ALA A 58 -12.81 -0.02 -8.58
C ALA A 58 -14.13 0.74 -8.33
N LEU A 59 -14.04 2.01 -7.93
CA LEU A 59 -15.21 2.87 -7.72
C LEU A 59 -16.00 3.10 -9.02
N GLN A 60 -15.31 3.35 -10.15
CA GLN A 60 -15.96 3.48 -11.46
C GLN A 60 -16.71 2.21 -11.86
N ARG A 61 -16.11 1.04 -11.63
CA ARG A 61 -16.75 -0.26 -11.90
C ARG A 61 -17.99 -0.45 -11.05
N ILE A 62 -17.92 -0.15 -9.75
CA ILE A 62 -19.06 -0.28 -8.83
C ILE A 62 -20.23 0.63 -9.26
N ASN A 63 -19.93 1.82 -9.78
CA ASN A 63 -20.93 2.78 -10.22
C ASN A 63 -21.45 2.53 -11.65
N ALA A 64 -20.93 1.53 -12.37
CA ALA A 64 -21.39 1.21 -13.71
C ALA A 64 -22.83 0.63 -13.66
N PRO A 65 -23.72 1.03 -14.58
CA PRO A 65 -25.12 0.61 -14.55
C PRO A 65 -25.34 -0.90 -14.74
N ASP A 66 -24.35 -1.59 -15.30
CA ASP A 66 -24.33 -3.04 -15.53
C ASP A 66 -23.51 -3.80 -14.47
N PHE A 67 -23.04 -3.12 -13.41
CA PHE A 67 -22.24 -3.75 -12.38
C PHE A 67 -23.07 -4.77 -11.57
N LYS A 68 -22.76 -6.05 -11.78
CA LYS A 68 -23.36 -7.13 -11.00
C LYS A 68 -22.58 -7.34 -9.70
N THR A 69 -23.26 -7.11 -8.58
CA THR A 69 -22.79 -7.58 -7.27
C THR A 69 -23.14 -9.05 -7.08
N TYR A 70 -22.28 -9.78 -6.37
CA TYR A 70 -22.52 -11.16 -5.97
C TYR A 70 -22.73 -11.23 -4.47
N THR A 71 -23.65 -12.10 -4.05
CA THR A 71 -23.83 -12.46 -2.65
C THR A 71 -22.68 -13.33 -2.16
N THR A 72 -22.48 -13.38 -0.85
CA THR A 72 -21.46 -14.24 -0.22
C THR A 72 -21.63 -15.71 -0.60
N ASP A 73 -22.87 -16.19 -0.74
CA ASP A 73 -23.13 -17.59 -1.11
C ASP A 73 -22.80 -17.86 -2.59
N GLU A 74 -23.09 -16.94 -3.51
CA GLU A 74 -22.67 -17.06 -4.91
C GLU A 74 -21.15 -17.12 -5.05
N VAL A 75 -20.43 -16.27 -4.30
CA VAL A 75 -18.95 -16.29 -4.30
C VAL A 75 -18.42 -17.59 -3.70
N ARG A 76 -19.01 -18.06 -2.60
CA ARG A 76 -18.62 -19.32 -1.95
C ARG A 76 -18.78 -20.51 -2.90
N GLU A 77 -19.91 -20.60 -3.59
CA GLU A 77 -20.15 -21.68 -4.57
C GLU A 77 -19.24 -21.57 -5.80
N TRP A 78 -18.87 -20.36 -6.22
CA TRP A 78 -17.89 -20.17 -7.29
C TRP A 78 -16.48 -20.63 -6.89
N LEU A 79 -16.02 -20.28 -5.68
CA LEU A 79 -14.71 -20.70 -5.18
C LEU A 79 -14.60 -22.22 -5.04
N LYS A 80 -15.64 -22.87 -4.51
CA LYS A 80 -15.74 -24.35 -4.44
C LYS A 80 -15.59 -25.00 -5.82
N LYS A 81 -16.19 -24.41 -6.87
CA LYS A 81 -16.07 -24.92 -8.25
C LYS A 81 -14.70 -24.70 -8.86
N LYS A 82 -13.95 -23.71 -8.39
CA LYS A 82 -12.62 -23.35 -8.89
C LYS A 82 -11.47 -24.11 -8.22
N ASN A 83 -11.74 -24.91 -7.18
CA ASN A 83 -10.71 -25.60 -6.37
C ASN A 83 -9.59 -24.65 -5.90
N VAL A 84 -9.97 -23.44 -5.46
CA VAL A 84 -9.08 -22.48 -4.80
C VAL A 84 -9.24 -22.59 -3.30
#